data_AF-C3ZUB7-F1
#
_entry.id   AF-C3ZUB7-F1
#
_cell.length_a   1.000
_cell.length_b   1.000
_cell.length_c   1.000
_cell.angle_alpha   90.00
_cell.angle_beta   90.00
_cell.angle_gamma   90.00
#
_symmetry.space_group_name_H-M   'P 1'
#
loop_
_entity.id
_entity.type
_entity.pdbx_description
1 polymer ?
#
loop_
_entity_poly.entity_id
_entity_poly.type
_entity_poly.pdbx_seq_one_letter_code
_entity_poly.pdbx_strand_id
1 'polypeptide(L)'
;MNEQERLGLHHAKQTYFGNMMFTQEEHSAIQAALRQRLGREFISQRPGPGNQKLTYIEGHKAVALANEVFGYDGWSVSVLVNTIDFVDERAGRYTVGAHSIVRVMLKNGASQEDVGYGAAENVRSKTAAVEKARKEAVTDGMKRALRRFGNALGNCLSDKEYLNAAMKTTKPAKTTYNENDLKHETVDQDISNARKASLPSPTQGLPFPTPQGRPLPQAYSTPVHTAMPPPWEGN
;
A
#
# COMPACT_ATOMS: atom_id res chain seq x y z
N MET A 1 14.96 -16.56 48.47
CA MET A 1 13.64 -16.28 47.86
C MET A 1 13.54 -14.76 47.80
N ASN A 2 13.95 -14.17 46.67
CA ASN A 2 14.21 -12.74 46.61
C ASN A 2 12.91 -11.98 46.34
N GLU A 3 12.69 -10.95 47.15
CA GLU A 3 11.53 -10.05 47.19
C GLU A 3 11.29 -9.28 45.89
N GLN A 4 12.18 -9.43 44.89
CA GLN A 4 12.04 -8.86 43.55
C GLN A 4 11.14 -9.68 42.60
N GLU A 5 10.75 -10.91 42.93
CA GLU A 5 9.83 -11.70 42.11
C GLU A 5 8.33 -11.40 42.39
N ARG A 6 8.01 -10.53 43.36
CA ARG A 6 6.62 -10.25 43.78
C ARG A 6 5.95 -9.01 43.16
N LEU A 7 6.63 -8.27 42.28
CA LEU A 7 6.08 -7.05 41.66
C LEU A 7 6.24 -7.02 40.14
N GLY A 8 5.93 -8.14 39.47
CA GLY A 8 5.78 -8.21 38.02
C GLY A 8 4.52 -7.49 37.54
N LEU A 9 4.47 -6.16 37.67
CA LEU A 9 3.50 -5.34 36.96
C LEU A 9 3.88 -5.41 35.47
N HIS A 10 3.33 -6.40 34.76
CA HIS A 10 3.42 -6.48 33.31
C HIS A 10 2.81 -5.20 32.72
N HIS A 11 3.63 -4.17 32.51
CA HIS A 11 3.34 -3.15 31.52
C HIS A 11 3.25 -3.89 30.19
N ALA A 12 2.04 -4.17 29.73
CA ALA A 12 1.82 -4.65 28.37
C ALA A 12 2.50 -3.63 27.46
N LYS A 13 3.65 -4.02 26.88
CA LYS A 13 4.45 -3.15 26.02
C LYS A 13 3.55 -2.80 24.85
N GLN A 14 3.10 -1.56 24.78
CA GLN A 14 2.14 -1.13 23.77
C GLN A 14 2.72 -1.41 22.39
N THR A 15 2.13 -2.38 21.68
CA THR A 15 2.58 -2.79 20.36
C THR A 15 1.94 -1.89 19.30
N TYR A 16 2.72 -1.47 18.32
CA TYR A 16 2.27 -0.63 17.22
C TYR A 16 2.77 -1.20 15.89
N PHE A 17 2.11 -0.79 14.79
CA PHE A 17 2.49 -1.20 13.44
C PHE A 17 3.98 -0.96 13.20
N GLY A 18 4.66 -1.96 12.65
CA GLY A 18 6.10 -1.97 12.44
C GLY A 18 6.89 -2.70 13.54
N ASN A 19 6.28 -2.96 14.71
CA ASN A 19 6.88 -3.69 15.82
C ASN A 19 5.97 -4.80 16.40
N MET A 20 4.90 -5.15 15.69
CA MET A 20 3.98 -6.23 16.05
C MET A 20 4.46 -7.55 15.46
N MET A 21 5.03 -8.42 16.30
CA MET A 21 5.48 -9.74 15.86
C MET A 21 4.29 -10.66 15.55
N PHE A 22 4.44 -11.48 14.51
CA PHE A 22 3.51 -12.57 14.22
C PHE A 22 3.62 -13.63 15.31
N THR A 23 2.48 -14.21 15.72
CA THR A 23 2.52 -15.42 16.56
C THR A 23 3.02 -16.60 15.74
N GLN A 24 3.43 -17.69 16.39
CA GLN A 24 3.92 -18.87 15.68
C GLN A 24 2.85 -19.49 14.76
N GLU A 25 1.60 -19.49 15.23
CA GLU A 25 0.44 -19.99 14.50
C GLU A 25 0.16 -19.12 13.28
N GLU A 26 0.12 -17.80 13.46
CA GLU A 26 -0.12 -16.83 12.39
C GLU A 26 0.98 -16.91 11.33
N HIS A 27 2.24 -16.93 11.76
CA HIS A 27 3.39 -17.08 10.87
C HIS A 27 3.31 -18.37 10.04
N SER A 28 2.95 -19.49 10.66
CA SER A 28 2.85 -20.79 9.97
C SER A 28 1.70 -20.81 8.96
N ALA A 29 0.55 -20.23 9.29
CA ALA A 29 -0.59 -20.10 8.39
C ALA A 29 -0.27 -19.21 7.19
N ILE A 30 0.30 -18.01 7.42
CA ILE A 30 0.73 -17.08 6.37
C ILE A 30 1.76 -17.75 5.46
N GLN A 31 2.75 -18.43 6.03
CA GLN A 31 3.78 -19.13 5.26
C GLN A 31 3.19 -20.23 4.36
N ALA A 32 2.19 -20.97 4.84
CA ALA A 32 1.49 -21.96 4.04
C ALA A 32 0.67 -21.31 2.91
N ALA A 33 -0.05 -20.22 3.21
CA ALA A 33 -0.83 -19.46 2.22
C ALA A 33 0.06 -18.88 1.11
N LEU A 34 1.16 -18.21 1.46
CA LEU A 34 2.09 -17.58 0.52
C LEU A 34 2.75 -18.56 -0.47
N ARG A 35 2.82 -19.85 -0.14
CA ARG A 35 3.35 -20.90 -1.03
C ARG A 35 2.38 -21.25 -2.17
N GLN A 36 1.08 -21.06 -1.96
CA GLN A 36 0.05 -21.38 -2.94
C GLN A 36 0.23 -20.56 -4.22
N ARG A 37 0.00 -21.19 -5.38
CA ARG A 37 0.01 -20.49 -6.67
C ARG A 37 -1.40 -20.02 -6.99
N LEU A 38 -1.51 -18.87 -7.67
CA LEU A 38 -2.80 -18.28 -7.99
C LEU A 38 -3.66 -19.18 -8.90
N GLY A 39 -4.96 -19.21 -8.67
CA GLY A 39 -5.92 -19.79 -9.61
C GLY A 39 -6.11 -18.95 -10.87
N ARG A 40 -6.73 -19.52 -11.91
CA ARG A 40 -6.97 -18.86 -13.21
C ARG A 40 -7.82 -17.60 -13.10
N GLU A 41 -8.67 -17.51 -12.08
CA GLU A 41 -9.53 -16.38 -11.73
C GLU A 41 -8.76 -15.10 -11.38
N PHE A 42 -7.54 -15.23 -10.86
CA PHE A 42 -6.68 -14.09 -10.52
C PHE A 42 -5.83 -13.59 -11.69
N ILE A 43 -5.71 -14.39 -12.76
CA ILE A 43 -4.79 -14.11 -13.87
C ILE A 43 -5.53 -13.48 -15.05
N SER A 44 -5.10 -12.27 -15.41
CA SER A 44 -5.53 -11.54 -16.61
C SER A 44 -4.43 -11.54 -17.67
N GLN A 45 -4.81 -11.30 -18.93
CA GLN A 45 -3.90 -11.22 -20.07
C GLN A 45 -4.14 -9.94 -20.85
N ARG A 46 -3.07 -9.28 -21.29
CA ARG A 46 -3.12 -8.15 -22.23
C ARG A 46 -2.24 -8.44 -23.44
N PRO A 47 -2.53 -7.84 -24.61
CA PRO A 47 -1.59 -7.83 -25.73
C PRO A 47 -0.26 -7.20 -25.30
N GLY A 48 0.82 -7.81 -25.74
CA GLY A 48 2.19 -7.32 -25.60
C GLY A 48 2.88 -7.22 -26.95
N PRO A 49 4.15 -6.78 -26.97
CA PRO A 49 4.93 -6.68 -28.19
C PRO A 49 5.09 -8.04 -28.88
N GLY A 50 5.12 -8.04 -30.21
CA GLY A 50 5.34 -9.25 -31.01
C GLY A 50 4.22 -10.31 -30.90
N ASN A 51 2.95 -9.88 -30.79
CA ASN A 51 1.78 -10.75 -30.60
C ASN A 51 1.83 -11.66 -29.36
N GLN A 52 2.73 -11.38 -28.41
CA GLN A 52 2.77 -12.11 -27.14
C GLN A 52 1.65 -11.64 -26.21
N LYS A 53 1.14 -12.53 -25.37
CA LYS A 53 0.19 -12.18 -24.31
C LYS A 53 0.94 -12.02 -23.00
N LEU A 54 0.87 -10.84 -22.41
CA LEU A 54 1.45 -10.58 -21.10
C LEU A 54 0.44 -10.90 -20.00
N THR A 55 0.82 -11.77 -19.08
CA THR A 55 0.01 -12.17 -17.93
C THR A 55 0.24 -11.25 -16.74
N TYR A 56 -0.82 -10.88 -16.05
CA TYR A 56 -0.74 -10.02 -14.88
C TYR A 56 -1.88 -10.29 -13.90
N ILE A 57 -1.69 -9.88 -12.64
CA ILE A 57 -2.76 -9.73 -11.66
C ILE A 57 -3.24 -8.28 -11.63
N GLU A 58 -4.55 -8.09 -11.53
CA GLU A 58 -5.19 -6.78 -11.42
C GLU A 58 -4.91 -6.17 -10.03
N GLY A 59 -4.76 -4.84 -9.97
CA GLY A 59 -4.38 -4.15 -8.72
C GLY A 59 -5.33 -4.44 -7.56
N HIS A 60 -6.64 -4.39 -7.80
CA HIS A 60 -7.65 -4.67 -6.77
C HIS A 60 -7.56 -6.10 -6.20
N LYS A 61 -7.20 -7.10 -7.02
CA LYS A 61 -7.01 -8.48 -6.56
C LYS A 61 -5.76 -8.63 -5.71
N ALA A 62 -4.67 -7.95 -6.08
CA ALA A 62 -3.46 -7.94 -5.26
C ALA A 62 -3.71 -7.30 -3.88
N VAL A 63 -4.48 -6.21 -3.82
CA VAL A 63 -4.91 -5.58 -2.56
C VAL A 63 -5.80 -6.52 -1.74
N ALA A 64 -6.79 -7.16 -2.37
CA ALA A 64 -7.67 -8.10 -1.68
C ALA A 64 -6.90 -9.30 -1.09
N LEU A 65 -5.96 -9.87 -1.84
CA LEU A 65 -5.09 -10.95 -1.36
C LEU A 65 -4.19 -10.49 -0.22
N ALA A 66 -3.62 -9.28 -0.29
CA ALA A 66 -2.80 -8.76 0.80
C ALA A 66 -3.63 -8.52 2.08
N ASN A 67 -4.85 -8.01 1.95
CA ASN A 67 -5.78 -7.85 3.07
C ASN A 67 -6.21 -9.20 3.68
N GLU A 68 -6.36 -10.24 2.86
CA GLU A 68 -6.70 -11.58 3.34
C GLU A 68 -5.51 -12.24 4.04
N VAL A 69 -4.32 -12.19 3.44
CA VAL A 69 -3.11 -12.84 3.97
C VAL A 69 -2.58 -12.15 5.22
N PHE A 70 -2.56 -10.81 5.24
CA PHE A 70 -1.94 -10.05 6.35
C PHE A 70 -2.96 -9.42 7.30
N GLY A 71 -4.24 -9.32 6.90
CA GLY A 71 -5.21 -8.46 7.58
C GLY A 71 -5.13 -7.01 7.10
N TYR A 72 -6.23 -6.26 7.22
CA TYR A 72 -6.32 -4.87 6.74
C TYR A 72 -5.33 -3.91 7.43
N ASP A 73 -4.90 -4.25 8.65
CA ASP A 73 -3.94 -3.52 9.49
C ASP A 73 -2.57 -4.20 9.54
N GLY A 74 -2.39 -5.34 8.87
CA GLY A 74 -1.16 -6.12 8.90
C GLY A 74 -0.12 -5.73 7.86
N TRP A 75 -0.47 -4.85 6.92
CA TRP A 75 0.42 -4.35 5.89
C TRP A 75 0.13 -2.88 5.56
N SER A 76 1.10 -2.21 4.95
CA SER A 76 0.97 -0.84 4.46
C SER A 76 1.76 -0.64 3.18
N VAL A 77 1.41 0.42 2.45
CA VAL A 77 2.09 0.83 1.22
C VAL A 77 2.55 2.28 1.37
N SER A 78 3.80 2.56 1.05
CA SER A 78 4.36 3.91 1.00
C SER A 78 4.95 4.16 -0.39
N VAL A 79 4.59 5.30 -0.99
CA VAL A 79 5.19 5.78 -2.25
C VAL A 79 6.40 6.63 -1.88
N LEU A 80 7.60 6.11 -2.10
CA LEU A 80 8.84 6.80 -1.77
C LEU A 80 9.22 7.81 -2.85
N VAL A 81 9.02 7.44 -4.11
CA VAL A 81 9.28 8.28 -5.30
C VAL A 81 8.13 8.12 -6.28
N ASN A 82 7.74 9.20 -6.94
CA ASN A 82 6.81 9.19 -8.08
C ASN A 82 7.18 10.33 -9.04
N THR A 83 7.89 9.96 -10.11
CA THR A 83 8.55 10.90 -11.01
C THR A 83 8.12 10.63 -12.44
N ILE A 84 7.96 11.71 -13.20
CA ILE A 84 7.73 11.63 -14.65
C ILE A 84 9.11 11.63 -15.31
N ASP A 85 9.38 10.58 -16.07
CA ASP A 85 10.67 10.42 -16.76
C ASP A 85 10.71 11.21 -18.06
N PHE A 86 9.61 11.21 -18.79
CA PHE A 86 9.47 11.99 -20.02
C PHE A 86 8.02 12.32 -20.33
N VAL A 87 7.84 13.39 -21.10
CA VAL A 87 6.57 13.78 -21.71
C VAL A 87 6.85 14.21 -23.14
N ASP A 88 6.44 13.38 -24.09
CA ASP A 88 6.57 13.66 -25.51
C ASP A 88 5.22 14.07 -26.10
N GLU A 89 5.25 15.00 -27.06
CA GLU A 89 4.09 15.42 -27.83
C GLU A 89 4.34 15.22 -29.33
N ARG A 90 3.43 14.54 -30.03
CA ARG A 90 3.44 14.37 -31.49
C ARG A 90 2.04 14.53 -32.04
N ALA A 91 1.85 15.50 -32.95
CA ALA A 91 0.56 15.76 -33.61
C ALA A 91 -0.63 15.90 -32.64
N GLY A 92 -0.46 16.63 -31.53
CA GLY A 92 -1.50 16.82 -30.51
C GLY A 92 -1.86 15.53 -29.74
N ARG A 93 -0.89 14.62 -29.62
CA ARG A 93 -0.97 13.38 -28.82
C ARG A 93 0.23 13.29 -27.91
N TYR A 94 -0.02 12.93 -26.67
CA TYR A 94 0.97 12.83 -25.61
C TYR A 94 1.35 11.38 -25.36
N THR A 95 2.65 11.16 -25.19
CA THR A 95 3.22 9.92 -24.69
C THR A 95 4.04 10.23 -23.44
N VAL A 96 3.69 9.61 -22.31
CA VAL A 96 4.25 9.90 -20.99
C VAL A 96 4.74 8.61 -20.35
N GLY A 97 5.95 8.67 -19.80
CA GLY A 97 6.52 7.63 -18.94
C GLY A 97 6.72 8.16 -17.52
N ALA A 98 6.37 7.34 -16.53
CA ALA A 98 6.61 7.64 -15.13
C ALA A 98 7.04 6.38 -14.38
N HIS A 99 7.93 6.54 -13.42
CA HIS A 99 8.29 5.49 -12.48
C HIS A 99 7.87 5.86 -11.06
N SER A 100 7.73 4.83 -10.21
CA SER A 100 7.52 5.01 -8.78
C SER A 100 8.33 3.98 -7.99
N ILE A 101 8.93 4.40 -6.87
CA ILE A 101 9.52 3.48 -5.90
C ILE A 101 8.50 3.28 -4.80
N VAL A 102 8.07 2.04 -4.60
CA VAL A 102 7.02 1.69 -3.65
C VAL A 102 7.56 0.72 -2.61
N ARG A 103 7.32 1.03 -1.33
CA ARG A 103 7.61 0.17 -0.20
C ARG A 103 6.32 -0.47 0.32
N VAL A 104 6.32 -1.78 0.44
CA VAL A 104 5.32 -2.53 1.21
C VAL A 104 5.94 -2.95 2.53
N MET A 105 5.29 -2.63 3.64
CA MET A 105 5.75 -2.97 4.99
C MET A 105 4.69 -3.81 5.70
N LEU A 106 5.10 -4.81 6.46
CA LEU A 106 4.24 -5.64 7.31
C LEU A 106 4.22 -5.13 8.76
N LYS A 107 3.25 -5.57 9.55
CA LYS A 107 3.08 -5.15 10.95
C LYS A 107 4.27 -5.45 11.86
N ASN A 108 5.13 -6.39 11.49
CA ASN A 108 6.37 -6.72 12.21
C ASN A 108 7.59 -5.90 11.76
N GLY A 109 7.42 -4.96 10.82
CA GLY A 109 8.48 -4.10 10.30
C GLY A 109 9.22 -4.66 9.08
N ALA A 110 9.00 -5.93 8.71
CA ALA A 110 9.55 -6.48 7.47
C ALA A 110 9.02 -5.70 6.27
N SER A 111 9.88 -5.35 5.32
CA SER A 111 9.49 -4.57 4.16
C SER A 111 10.16 -5.02 2.87
N GLN A 112 9.50 -4.75 1.76
CA GLN A 112 9.95 -5.04 0.41
C GLN A 112 9.73 -3.78 -0.44
N GLU A 113 10.73 -3.43 -1.23
CA GLU A 113 10.68 -2.31 -2.15
C GLU A 113 10.86 -2.79 -3.58
N ASP A 114 10.15 -2.18 -4.51
CA ASP A 114 10.38 -2.40 -5.93
C ASP A 114 9.98 -1.14 -6.73
N VAL A 115 10.46 -1.08 -7.97
CA VAL A 115 10.18 0.02 -8.90
C VAL A 115 8.99 -0.38 -9.76
N GLY A 116 7.96 0.45 -9.82
CA GLY A 116 6.87 0.34 -10.76
C GLY A 116 7.01 1.30 -11.92
N TYR A 117 6.49 0.91 -13.08
CA TYR A 117 6.48 1.79 -14.26
C TYR A 117 5.08 1.91 -14.83
N GLY A 118 4.72 3.13 -15.24
CA GLY A 118 3.46 3.44 -15.86
C GLY A 118 3.67 4.26 -17.12
N ALA A 119 2.91 3.93 -18.16
CA ALA A 119 3.00 4.59 -19.44
C ALA A 119 1.62 4.97 -19.97
N ALA A 120 1.53 6.11 -20.62
CA ALA A 120 0.36 6.52 -21.37
C ALA A 120 0.82 6.88 -22.77
N GLU A 121 0.31 6.19 -23.78
CA GLU A 121 0.71 6.40 -25.18
C GLU A 121 -0.47 6.92 -25.98
N ASN A 122 -0.21 7.86 -26.90
CA ASN A 122 -1.19 8.38 -27.86
C ASN A 122 -2.46 9.00 -27.20
N VAL A 123 -2.30 9.67 -26.06
CA VAL A 123 -3.41 10.29 -25.32
C VAL A 123 -3.61 11.73 -25.77
N ARG A 124 -4.86 12.19 -25.95
CA ARG A 124 -5.14 13.55 -26.44
C ARG A 124 -4.86 14.65 -25.41
N SER A 125 -5.09 14.38 -24.14
CA SER A 125 -4.92 15.33 -23.04
C SER A 125 -3.63 15.04 -22.27
N LYS A 126 -2.76 16.05 -22.15
CA LYS A 126 -1.52 15.96 -21.37
C LYS A 126 -1.80 15.56 -19.91
N THR A 127 -2.81 16.17 -19.30
CA THR A 127 -3.22 15.89 -17.92
C THR A 127 -3.64 14.43 -17.75
N ALA A 128 -4.49 13.92 -18.65
CA ALA A 128 -4.94 12.53 -18.60
C ALA A 128 -3.79 11.54 -18.83
N ALA A 129 -2.83 11.88 -19.68
CA ALA A 129 -1.64 11.06 -19.94
C ALA A 129 -0.76 10.95 -18.67
N VAL A 130 -0.47 12.10 -18.05
CA VAL A 130 0.32 12.17 -16.80
C VAL A 130 -0.39 11.46 -15.66
N GLU A 131 -1.68 11.67 -15.50
CA GLU A 131 -2.49 11.00 -14.48
C GLU A 131 -2.45 9.48 -14.63
N LYS A 132 -2.68 8.97 -15.84
CA LYS A 132 -2.62 7.52 -16.13
C LYS A 132 -1.23 6.96 -15.82
N ALA A 133 -0.17 7.59 -16.32
CA ALA A 133 1.20 7.11 -16.14
C ALA A 133 1.57 7.03 -14.65
N ARG A 134 1.29 8.08 -13.86
CA ARG A 134 1.58 8.08 -12.42
C ARG A 134 0.77 7.05 -11.63
N LYS A 135 -0.54 6.92 -11.92
CA LYS A 135 -1.41 5.94 -11.24
C LYS A 135 -0.98 4.50 -11.55
N GLU A 136 -0.62 4.24 -12.80
CA GLU A 136 -0.14 2.92 -13.24
C GLU A 136 1.23 2.59 -12.61
N ALA A 137 2.16 3.56 -12.55
CA ALA A 137 3.48 3.36 -11.94
C ALA A 137 3.38 2.97 -10.46
N VAL A 138 2.54 3.65 -9.67
CA VAL A 138 2.34 3.31 -8.25
C VAL A 138 1.71 1.93 -8.09
N THR A 139 0.68 1.62 -8.88
CA THR A 139 -0.01 0.33 -8.83
C THR A 139 0.92 -0.82 -9.23
N ASP A 140 1.76 -0.61 -10.24
CA ASP A 140 2.75 -1.58 -10.67
C ASP A 140 3.82 -1.83 -9.59
N GLY A 141 4.34 -0.75 -8.98
CA GLY A 141 5.33 -0.84 -7.91
C GLY A 141 4.80 -1.61 -6.70
N MET A 142 3.56 -1.34 -6.30
CA MET A 142 2.88 -2.08 -5.23
C MET A 142 2.79 -3.59 -5.56
N LYS A 143 2.33 -3.97 -6.75
CA LYS A 143 2.25 -5.40 -7.15
C LYS A 143 3.63 -6.06 -7.17
N ARG A 144 4.66 -5.34 -7.61
CA ARG A 144 6.04 -5.84 -7.70
C ARG A 144 6.71 -5.98 -6.32
N ALA A 145 6.40 -5.09 -5.38
CA ALA A 145 6.80 -5.25 -3.99
C ALA A 145 6.07 -6.44 -3.34
N LEU A 146 4.74 -6.55 -3.54
CA LEU A 146 3.92 -7.63 -2.96
C LEU A 146 4.37 -9.03 -3.43
N ARG A 147 4.71 -9.21 -4.70
CA ARG A 147 5.15 -10.52 -5.19
C ARG A 147 6.41 -11.06 -4.48
N ARG A 148 7.22 -10.20 -3.85
CA ARG A 148 8.43 -10.64 -3.13
C ARG A 148 8.11 -11.49 -1.90
N PHE A 149 6.90 -11.39 -1.35
CA PHE A 149 6.48 -12.19 -0.20
C PHE A 149 6.07 -13.62 -0.57
N GLY A 150 5.59 -13.88 -1.80
CA GLY A 150 5.23 -15.25 -2.18
C GLY A 150 4.40 -15.41 -3.45
N ASN A 151 4.13 -16.67 -3.78
CA ASN A 151 3.37 -17.08 -4.97
C ASN A 151 1.93 -16.56 -4.93
N ALA A 152 1.29 -16.60 -3.76
CA ALA A 152 -0.09 -16.13 -3.59
C ALA A 152 -0.23 -14.62 -3.87
N LEU A 153 0.86 -13.86 -3.78
CA LEU A 153 0.89 -12.42 -4.10
C LEU A 153 1.48 -12.13 -5.49
N GLY A 154 1.54 -13.14 -6.36
CA GLY A 154 1.85 -12.98 -7.79
C GLY A 154 3.26 -13.37 -8.20
N ASN A 155 4.09 -13.94 -7.31
CA ASN A 155 5.43 -14.42 -7.71
C ASN A 155 5.35 -15.52 -8.78
N CYS A 156 4.32 -16.38 -8.71
CA CYS A 156 4.11 -17.47 -9.67
C CYS A 156 3.92 -16.99 -11.11
N LEU A 157 3.54 -15.72 -11.34
CA LEU A 157 3.37 -15.17 -12.69
C LEU A 157 4.68 -15.06 -13.48
N SER A 158 5.84 -15.25 -12.84
CA SER A 158 7.14 -15.30 -13.53
C SER A 158 7.51 -16.72 -13.98
N ASP A 159 6.82 -17.75 -13.50
CA ASP A 159 7.04 -19.16 -13.85
C ASP A 159 6.25 -19.52 -15.11
N LYS A 160 6.98 -19.74 -16.21
CA LYS A 160 6.40 -20.06 -17.52
C LYS A 160 5.68 -21.42 -17.52
N GLU A 161 6.18 -22.40 -16.79
CA GLU A 161 5.58 -23.75 -16.74
C GLU A 161 4.24 -23.69 -16.00
N TYR A 162 4.21 -22.98 -14.88
CA TYR A 162 2.97 -22.70 -14.16
C TYR A 162 1.97 -21.95 -15.03
N LEU A 163 2.38 -20.89 -15.74
CA LEU A 163 1.47 -20.13 -16.59
C LEU A 163 0.86 -21.02 -17.69
N ASN A 164 1.66 -21.89 -18.30
CA ASN A 164 1.17 -22.84 -19.29
C ASN A 164 0.15 -23.83 -18.71
N ALA A 165 0.34 -24.28 -17.48
CA ALA A 165 -0.61 -25.15 -16.79
C ALA A 165 -1.90 -24.39 -16.40
N ALA A 166 -1.76 -23.22 -15.76
CA ALA A 166 -2.87 -22.40 -15.30
C ALA A 166 -3.76 -21.95 -16.47
N MET A 167 -3.18 -21.61 -17.62
CA MET A 167 -3.94 -21.17 -18.79
C MET A 167 -4.79 -22.26 -19.45
N LYS A 168 -4.46 -23.54 -19.22
CA LYS A 168 -5.24 -24.68 -19.70
C LYS A 168 -6.47 -24.95 -18.85
N THR A 169 -6.51 -24.45 -17.63
CA THR A 169 -7.68 -24.59 -16.75
C THR A 169 -8.80 -23.67 -17.17
N THR A 170 -10.05 -24.13 -17.04
CA THR A 170 -11.23 -23.33 -17.34
C THR A 170 -11.31 -22.16 -16.38
N LYS A 171 -11.39 -20.93 -16.92
CA LYS A 171 -11.63 -19.76 -16.09
C LYS A 171 -13.04 -19.88 -15.48
N PRO A 172 -13.20 -19.80 -14.16
CA PRO A 172 -14.52 -19.86 -13.56
C PRO A 172 -15.40 -18.73 -14.10
N ALA A 173 -16.71 -18.95 -14.06
CA ALA A 173 -17.69 -17.94 -14.45
C ALA A 173 -17.45 -16.65 -13.66
N LYS A 174 -17.77 -15.50 -14.28
CA LYS A 174 -17.67 -14.21 -13.60
C LYS A 174 -18.52 -14.26 -12.33
N THR A 175 -17.94 -13.89 -11.20
CA THR A 175 -18.67 -13.75 -9.94
C THR A 175 -19.82 -12.76 -10.13
N THR A 176 -21.03 -13.21 -9.88
CA THR A 176 -22.20 -12.33 -9.77
C THR A 176 -22.18 -11.71 -8.38
N TYR A 177 -22.29 -10.38 -8.29
CA TYR A 177 -22.36 -9.69 -7.01
C TYR A 177 -23.81 -9.74 -6.50
N ASN A 178 -23.98 -10.04 -5.21
CA ASN A 178 -25.28 -9.97 -4.57
C ASN A 178 -25.55 -8.53 -4.14
N GLU A 179 -26.71 -7.98 -4.47
CA GLU A 179 -27.09 -6.61 -4.10
C GLU A 179 -27.13 -6.37 -2.59
N ASN A 180 -27.40 -7.45 -1.84
CA ASN A 180 -27.44 -7.43 -0.38
C ASN A 180 -26.05 -7.29 0.26
N ASP A 181 -24.96 -7.58 -0.47
CA ASP A 181 -23.59 -7.46 0.03
C ASP A 181 -23.00 -6.06 -0.19
N LEU A 182 -23.73 -5.15 -0.87
CA LEU A 182 -23.29 -3.77 -1.02
C LEU A 182 -23.51 -2.99 0.28
N LYS A 183 -22.53 -2.17 0.65
CA LYS A 183 -22.66 -1.22 1.76
C LYS A 183 -23.56 -0.06 1.34
N HIS A 184 -24.78 -0.02 1.87
CA HIS A 184 -25.77 1.02 1.60
C HIS A 184 -25.75 2.18 2.61
N GLU A 185 -25.11 1.99 3.77
CA GLU A 185 -25.03 2.98 4.84
C GLU A 185 -23.59 3.44 5.10
N THR A 186 -23.42 4.72 5.42
CA THR A 186 -22.10 5.29 5.77
C THR A 186 -21.62 4.88 7.16
N VAL A 187 -22.56 4.67 8.08
CA VAL A 187 -22.30 4.23 9.45
C VAL A 187 -22.40 2.71 9.52
N ASP A 188 -21.55 2.11 10.35
CA ASP A 188 -21.63 0.70 10.71
C ASP A 188 -21.78 0.63 12.22
N GLN A 189 -22.91 0.10 12.68
CA GLN A 189 -23.26 0.12 14.09
C GLN A 189 -22.36 -0.82 14.91
N ASP A 190 -21.94 -1.94 14.34
CA ASP A 190 -21.07 -2.90 15.02
C ASP A 190 -19.67 -2.32 15.20
N ILE A 191 -19.12 -1.70 14.15
CA ILE A 191 -17.84 -0.97 14.25
C ILE A 191 -17.95 0.16 15.28
N SER A 192 -19.07 0.89 15.30
CA SER A 192 -19.29 1.99 16.25
C SER A 192 -19.37 1.50 17.70
N ASN A 193 -20.08 0.39 17.93
CA ASN A 193 -20.20 -0.23 19.25
C ASN A 193 -18.85 -0.78 19.72
N ALA A 194 -18.10 -1.47 18.86
CA ALA A 194 -16.77 -1.99 19.17
C ALA A 194 -15.79 -0.85 19.53
N ARG A 195 -15.83 0.27 18.80
CA ARG A 195 -15.01 1.46 19.12
C ARG A 195 -15.37 2.05 20.48
N LYS A 196 -16.67 2.18 20.79
CA LYS A 196 -17.12 2.68 22.12
C LYS A 196 -16.69 1.76 23.25
N ALA A 197 -16.79 0.45 23.06
CA ALA A 197 -16.36 -0.55 24.04
C ALA A 197 -14.84 -0.56 24.26
N SER A 198 -14.06 -0.13 23.27
CA SER A 198 -12.59 -0.09 23.34
C SER A 198 -12.04 1.18 24.03
N LEU A 199 -12.89 2.15 24.36
CA LEU A 199 -12.47 3.35 25.09
C LEU A 199 -12.28 3.02 26.58
N PRO A 200 -11.19 3.49 27.23
CA PRO A 200 -11.05 3.34 28.66
C PRO A 200 -12.22 4.05 29.37
N SER A 201 -12.87 3.35 30.30
CA SER A 201 -13.96 3.92 31.09
C SER A 201 -13.45 5.13 31.88
N PRO A 202 -14.22 6.24 31.97
CA PRO A 202 -13.84 7.38 32.78
C PRO A 202 -13.80 6.91 34.23
N THR A 203 -12.59 6.68 34.75
CA THR A 203 -12.37 6.44 36.16
C THR A 203 -12.91 7.65 36.91
N GLN A 204 -13.94 7.45 37.72
CA GLN A 204 -14.48 8.48 38.59
C GLN A 204 -13.34 9.03 39.48
N GLY A 205 -13.15 10.34 39.43
CA GLY A 205 -12.59 11.11 40.55
C GLY A 205 -11.10 10.98 40.82
N LEU A 206 -10.25 11.45 39.91
CA LEU A 206 -9.01 12.09 40.32
C LEU A 206 -9.00 13.54 39.80
N PRO A 207 -8.80 14.55 40.66
CA PRO A 207 -8.74 15.94 40.22
C PRO A 207 -7.52 16.09 39.30
N PHE A 208 -7.77 16.44 38.05
CA PHE A 208 -6.71 16.87 37.14
C PHE A 208 -6.00 18.08 37.76
N PRO A 209 -4.68 18.03 38.00
CA PRO A 209 -3.96 19.25 38.35
C PRO A 209 -4.04 20.19 37.14
N THR A 210 -4.52 21.40 37.39
CA THR A 210 -4.59 22.49 36.41
C THR A 210 -3.21 22.65 35.76
N PRO A 211 -3.07 22.63 34.42
CA PRO A 211 -1.79 22.86 33.78
C PRO A 211 -1.38 24.31 34.07
N GLN A 212 -0.42 24.52 34.97
CA GLN A 212 0.27 25.80 35.07
C GLN A 212 0.98 26.05 33.73
N GLY A 213 0.64 27.18 33.12
CA GLY A 213 1.03 27.53 31.76
C GLY A 213 2.54 27.42 31.55
N ARG A 214 2.93 26.54 30.63
CA ARG A 214 4.26 26.58 30.04
C ARG A 214 4.25 27.67 28.95
N PRO A 215 5.19 28.63 28.95
CA PRO A 215 5.26 29.61 27.88
C PRO A 215 5.50 28.90 26.55
N LEU A 216 4.81 29.35 25.50
CA LEU A 216 5.04 28.91 24.13
C LEU A 216 6.51 29.17 23.73
N PRO A 217 7.18 28.26 23.01
CA PRO A 217 8.47 28.57 22.41
C PRO A 217 8.33 29.75 21.45
N GLN A 218 9.20 30.75 21.59
CA GLN A 218 9.24 31.90 20.69
C GLN A 218 9.40 31.43 19.23
N ALA A 219 8.60 32.04 18.35
CA ALA A 219 8.60 31.78 16.92
C ALA A 219 10.02 31.92 16.36
N TYR A 220 10.45 30.92 15.58
CA TYR A 220 11.66 31.02 14.78
C TYR A 220 11.49 32.18 13.79
N SER A 221 12.32 33.20 13.95
CA SER A 221 12.50 34.28 12.98
C SER A 221 12.96 33.66 11.66
N THR A 222 12.16 33.82 10.62
CA THR A 222 12.56 33.50 9.25
C THR A 222 13.71 34.42 8.84
N PRO A 223 14.79 33.90 8.21
CA PRO A 223 15.79 34.76 7.61
C PRO A 223 15.15 35.50 6.43
N VAL A 224 15.35 36.81 6.40
CA VAL A 224 14.97 37.70 5.29
C VAL A 224 15.67 37.20 4.02
N HIS A 225 14.87 36.81 3.01
CA HIS A 225 15.39 36.58 1.66
C HIS A 225 16.06 37.86 1.17
N THR A 226 17.39 37.84 1.06
CA THR A 226 18.11 38.88 0.34
C THR A 226 17.76 38.73 -1.15
N ALA A 227 17.09 39.74 -1.69
CA ALA A 227 16.73 39.81 -3.10
C ALA A 227 18.00 39.76 -3.97
N MET A 228 18.01 38.90 -5.00
CA MET A 228 18.99 38.98 -6.08
C MET A 228 18.71 40.24 -6.91
N PRO A 229 19.72 41.05 -7.26
CA PRO A 229 19.53 42.17 -8.18
C PRO A 229 19.40 41.68 -9.64
N PRO A 230 18.67 42.42 -10.50
CA PRO A 230 18.45 42.05 -11.90
C PRO A 230 19.72 42.26 -12.75
N PRO A 231 19.89 41.52 -13.86
CA PRO A 231 21.10 41.59 -14.68
C PRO A 231 20.90 42.46 -15.92
N TRP A 232 21.29 43.74 -15.91
CA TRP A 232 21.81 44.47 -17.08
C TRP A 232 22.04 45.97 -16.80
N GLU A 233 23.31 46.40 -16.80
CA GLU A 233 23.92 47.66 -17.29
C GLU A 233 25.43 47.31 -17.27
N GLY A 234 26.27 47.29 -18.30
CA GLY A 234 26.31 47.95 -19.59
C GLY A 234 27.80 48.31 -19.81
N ASN A 235 28.51 47.58 -20.68
CA ASN A 235 29.59 48.09 -21.53
C ASN A 235 29.91 47.06 -22.63
#